data_AF-A0A5C7LDR0-F1
#
_entry.id   AF-A0A5C7LDR0-F1
#
_cell.length_a   1.000
_cell.length_b   1.000
_cell.length_c   1.000
_cell.angle_alpha   90.00
_cell.angle_beta   90.00
_cell.angle_gamma   90.00
#
_symmetry.space_group_name_H-M   'P 1'
#
loop_
_entity.id
_entity.type
_entity.pdbx_description
1 polymer ?
#
loop_
_entity_poly.entity_id
_entity_poly.type
_entity_poly.pdbx_seq_one_letter_code
_entity_poly.pdbx_strand_id
1 'polypeptide(L)'
;MMPILALIFGFLAASGALLLQVLVSIFIPFAPTGATPLPVIIGAAAIEEWAKLVFLIQLGRRSVETITISHAILFGIGFVIAEIALLSLSAHALPALPVLGSIAGIQLMGTLIIYTALRLKESFPLAWLFGLLAAILLHTLYNSSL
;
A
#
# COMPACT_ATOMS: atom_id res chain seq x y z
N MET A 1 18.52 9.25 -11.16
CA MET A 1 17.31 8.66 -11.77
C MET A 1 16.57 7.70 -10.84
N MET A 2 17.29 6.88 -10.07
CA MET A 2 16.74 5.93 -9.08
C MET A 2 15.73 6.48 -8.05
N PRO A 3 15.93 7.68 -7.45
CA PRO A 3 15.00 8.19 -6.43
C PRO A 3 13.62 8.52 -7.00
N ILE A 4 13.59 9.15 -8.18
CA ILE A 4 12.35 9.52 -8.88
C ILE A 4 11.62 8.26 -9.34
N LEU A 5 12.36 7.25 -9.80
CA LEU A 5 11.78 5.98 -10.22
C LEU A 5 11.06 5.28 -9.05
N ALA A 6 11.66 5.24 -7.86
CA ALA A 6 11.03 4.65 -6.68
C ALA A 6 9.71 5.34 -6.33
N LEU A 7 9.69 6.68 -6.35
CA LEU A 7 8.48 7.48 -6.11
C LEU A 7 7.39 7.21 -7.16
N ILE A 8 7.75 7.16 -8.44
CA ILE A 8 6.82 6.84 -9.54
C ILE A 8 6.24 5.43 -9.34
N PHE A 9 7.07 4.45 -8.99
CA PHE A 9 6.62 3.08 -8.73
C PHE A 9 5.64 3.00 -7.57
N GLY A 10 5.88 3.77 -6.51
CA GLY A 10 4.95 3.89 -5.38
C GLY A 10 3.60 4.45 -5.80
N PHE A 11 3.62 5.56 -6.55
CA PHE A 11 2.42 6.21 -7.07
C PHE A 11 1.60 5.26 -7.98
N LEU A 12 2.28 4.54 -8.88
CA LEU A 12 1.64 3.58 -9.78
C LEU A 12 1.08 2.37 -9.02
N ALA A 13 1.76 1.91 -7.95
CA ALA A 13 1.27 0.82 -7.11
C ALA A 13 -0.06 1.19 -6.44
N ALA A 14 -0.13 2.38 -5.84
CA ALA A 14 -1.37 2.90 -5.24
C ALA A 14 -2.48 3.07 -6.29
N SER A 15 -2.16 3.68 -7.43
CA SER A 15 -3.13 3.88 -8.52
C SER A 15 -3.69 2.55 -9.04
N GLY A 16 -2.83 1.53 -9.19
CA GLY A 16 -3.23 0.20 -9.62
C GLY A 16 -4.08 -0.53 -8.58
N ALA A 17 -3.73 -0.42 -7.30
CA ALA A 17 -4.53 -0.97 -6.19
C ALA A 17 -5.93 -0.36 -6.16
N LEU A 18 -6.02 0.97 -6.26
CA LEU A 18 -7.29 1.70 -6.24
C LEU A 18 -8.14 1.39 -7.46
N LEU A 19 -7.55 1.30 -8.66
CA LEU A 19 -8.26 0.85 -9.86
C LEU A 19 -8.84 -0.55 -9.67
N LEU A 20 -8.07 -1.47 -9.08
CA LEU A 20 -8.55 -2.83 -8.82
C LEU A 20 -9.68 -2.84 -7.77
N GLN A 21 -9.58 -2.06 -6.71
CA GLN A 21 -10.65 -1.91 -5.72
C GLN A 21 -11.94 -1.35 -6.35
N VAL A 22 -11.83 -0.33 -7.22
CA VAL A 22 -12.97 0.22 -7.98
C VAL A 22 -13.58 -0.83 -8.91
N LEU A 23 -12.77 -1.64 -9.59
CA LEU A 23 -13.28 -2.74 -10.41
C LEU A 23 -14.03 -3.77 -9.56
N VAL A 24 -13.50 -4.14 -8.40
CA VAL A 24 -14.13 -5.10 -7.48
C VAL A 24 -15.47 -4.57 -6.96
N SER A 25 -15.56 -3.27 -6.64
CA SER A 25 -16.79 -2.66 -6.10
C SER A 25 -17.94 -2.59 -7.13
N ILE A 26 -17.64 -2.62 -8.44
CA ILE A 26 -18.66 -2.72 -9.50
C ILE A 26 -19.35 -4.09 -9.46
N PHE A 27 -18.62 -5.16 -9.15
CA PHE A 27 -19.15 -6.53 -9.18
C PHE A 27 -19.68 -7.01 -7.83
N ILE A 28 -19.26 -6.39 -6.73
CA ILE A 28 -19.70 -6.73 -5.38
C ILE A 28 -20.41 -5.52 -4.79
N PRO A 29 -21.74 -5.41 -4.94
CA PRO A 29 -22.51 -4.29 -4.39
C PRO A 29 -22.52 -4.38 -2.87
N PHE A 30 -22.02 -3.33 -2.20
CA PHE A 30 -22.09 -3.19 -0.75
C PHE A 30 -23.25 -2.27 -0.37
N ALA A 31 -24.07 -2.71 0.58
CA ALA A 31 -25.15 -1.89 1.12
C ALA A 31 -24.54 -0.74 1.96
N PRO A 32 -24.84 0.53 1.66
CA PRO A 32 -24.17 1.68 2.26
C PRO A 32 -24.61 2.02 3.70
N THR A 33 -25.36 1.13 4.37
CA THR A 33 -26.11 1.46 5.60
C THR A 33 -25.59 0.77 6.87
N GLY A 34 -24.32 0.35 6.90
CA GLY A 34 -23.72 -0.26 8.11
C GLY A 34 -22.20 -0.18 8.15
N ALA A 35 -21.61 -0.75 9.20
CA ALA A 35 -20.16 -0.92 9.31
C ALA A 35 -19.63 -1.74 8.12
N THR A 36 -18.53 -1.31 7.52
CA THR A 36 -17.88 -2.02 6.41
C THR A 36 -17.57 -3.46 6.84
N PRO A 37 -18.05 -4.49 6.11
CA PRO A 37 -17.85 -5.87 6.53
C PRO A 37 -16.36 -6.23 6.55
N LEU A 38 -15.93 -7.00 7.56
CA LEU A 38 -14.54 -7.41 7.74
C LEU A 38 -13.90 -8.03 6.47
N PRO A 39 -14.59 -8.89 5.68
CA PRO A 39 -14.02 -9.42 4.43
C PRO A 39 -13.64 -8.33 3.41
N VAL A 40 -14.38 -7.23 3.38
CA VAL A 40 -14.12 -6.08 2.50
C VAL A 40 -12.87 -5.34 2.95
N ILE A 41 -12.76 -5.12 4.27
CA ILE A 41 -11.59 -4.49 4.89
C ILE A 41 -10.33 -5.30 4.61
N ILE A 42 -10.39 -6.62 4.82
CA ILE A 42 -9.28 -7.54 4.53
C ILE A 42 -8.96 -7.53 3.03
N GLY A 43 -9.97 -7.56 2.16
CA GLY A 43 -9.79 -7.55 0.71
C GLY A 43 -9.10 -6.28 0.21
N ALA A 44 -9.52 -5.11 0.69
CA ALA A 44 -8.91 -3.82 0.34
C ALA A 44 -7.44 -3.77 0.80
N ALA A 45 -7.18 -4.14 2.06
CA ALA A 45 -5.82 -4.23 2.61
C ALA A 45 -4.95 -5.21 1.80
N ALA A 46 -5.48 -6.39 1.45
CA ALA A 46 -4.78 -7.37 0.66
C ALA A 46 -4.40 -6.85 -0.73
N ILE A 47 -5.31 -6.14 -1.41
CA ILE A 47 -5.04 -5.54 -2.73
C ILE A 47 -3.91 -4.52 -2.64
N GLU A 48 -3.94 -3.64 -1.64
CA GLU A 48 -2.92 -2.59 -1.49
C GLU A 48 -1.55 -3.16 -1.15
N GLU A 49 -1.46 -4.05 -0.16
CA GLU A 49 -0.19 -4.65 0.23
C GLU A 49 0.37 -5.57 -0.87
N TRP A 50 -0.49 -6.26 -1.63
CA TRP A 50 -0.06 -7.02 -2.78
C TRP A 50 0.48 -6.13 -3.90
N ALA A 51 -0.17 -5.00 -4.17
CA ALA A 51 0.33 -4.02 -5.13
C ALA A 51 1.70 -3.48 -4.73
N LYS A 52 1.91 -3.16 -3.45
CA LYS A 52 3.22 -2.76 -2.93
C LYS A 52 4.29 -3.83 -3.17
N LEU A 53 4.00 -5.09 -2.84
CA LEU A 53 4.90 -6.21 -3.06
C LEU A 53 5.30 -6.35 -4.54
N VAL A 54 4.31 -6.40 -5.43
CA VAL A 54 4.55 -6.56 -6.87
C VAL A 54 5.39 -5.41 -7.41
N PHE A 55 5.06 -4.17 -7.09
CA PHE A 55 5.78 -3.02 -7.61
C PHE A 55 7.16 -2.85 -6.98
N LEU A 56 7.38 -3.21 -5.71
CA LEU A 56 8.72 -3.25 -5.12
C LEU A 56 9.62 -4.29 -5.80
N ILE A 57 9.08 -5.47 -6.13
CA ILE A 57 9.80 -6.49 -6.92
C ILE A 57 10.15 -5.93 -8.30
N GLN A 58 9.20 -5.29 -8.96
CA GLN A 58 9.41 -4.73 -10.31
C GLN A 58 10.39 -3.55 -10.30
N LEU A 59 10.37 -2.71 -9.27
CA LEU A 59 11.39 -1.68 -9.05
C LEU A 59 12.78 -2.32 -8.93
N GLY A 60 12.89 -3.44 -8.21
CA GLY A 60 14.16 -4.13 -8.01
C GLY A 60 14.69 -4.75 -9.30
N ARG A 61 13.80 -5.31 -10.11
CA ARG A 61 14.16 -5.90 -11.42
C ARG A 61 14.54 -4.87 -12.48
N ARG A 62 14.04 -3.65 -12.37
CA ARG A 62 14.31 -2.55 -13.31
C ARG A 62 15.42 -1.62 -12.85
N SER A 63 15.90 -1.81 -11.62
CA SER A 63 17.04 -1.09 -11.10
C SER A 63 18.34 -1.78 -11.47
N VAL A 64 19.33 -0.99 -11.87
CA VAL A 64 20.72 -1.45 -12.05
C VAL A 64 21.41 -1.63 -10.68
N GLU A 65 20.89 -0.95 -9.65
CA GLU A 65 21.44 -0.94 -8.30
C GLU A 65 20.53 -1.70 -7.33
N THR A 66 21.10 -2.08 -6.18
CA THR A 66 20.29 -2.67 -5.13
C THR A 66 19.35 -1.63 -4.52
N ILE A 67 18.06 -1.94 -4.41
CA ILE A 67 17.10 -1.09 -3.67
C ILE A 67 17.57 -0.93 -2.23
N THR A 68 17.79 0.32 -1.83
CA THR A 68 18.09 0.71 -0.45
C THR A 68 16.83 1.09 0.32
N ILE A 69 16.94 1.22 1.65
CA ILE A 69 15.83 1.66 2.49
C ILE A 69 15.27 3.04 2.07
N SER A 70 16.12 3.96 1.62
CA SER A 70 15.70 5.28 1.14
C SER A 70 14.80 5.17 -0.10
N HIS A 71 15.05 4.20 -0.98
CA HIS A 71 14.19 3.93 -2.13
C HIS A 71 12.84 3.34 -1.69
N ALA A 72 12.83 2.46 -0.69
CA ALA A 72 11.57 1.95 -0.12
C ALA A 72 10.75 3.07 0.54
N ILE A 73 11.40 4.01 1.25
CA ILE A 73 10.72 5.18 1.81
C ILE A 73 10.14 6.07 0.70
N LEU A 74 10.91 6.36 -0.36
CA LEU A 74 10.42 7.16 -1.50
C LEU A 74 9.26 6.46 -2.23
N PHE A 75 9.31 5.13 -2.36
CA PHE A 75 8.19 4.34 -2.85
C PHE A 75 6.95 4.52 -1.97
N GLY A 76 7.09 4.37 -0.64
CA GLY A 76 5.97 4.58 0.28
C GLY A 76 5.42 5.99 0.21
N ILE A 77 6.28 7.02 0.09
CA ILE A 77 5.86 8.42 -0.13
C ILE A 77 5.05 8.55 -1.43
N GLY A 78 5.50 7.95 -2.53
CA GLY A 78 4.76 7.93 -3.79
C GLY A 78 3.37 7.32 -3.65
N PHE A 79 3.27 6.23 -2.88
CA PHE A 79 2.00 5.57 -2.57
C PHE A 79 1.06 6.51 -1.79
N VAL A 80 1.57 7.11 -0.72
CA VAL A 80 0.83 8.07 0.13
C VAL A 80 0.33 9.27 -0.67
N ILE A 81 1.16 9.82 -1.57
CA ILE A 81 0.77 10.94 -2.42
C ILE A 81 -0.45 10.59 -3.27
N ALA A 82 -0.47 9.41 -3.89
CA ALA A 82 -1.59 8.99 -4.73
C ALA A 82 -2.88 8.84 -3.92
N GLU A 83 -2.79 8.22 -2.75
CA GLU A 83 -3.94 8.00 -1.88
C GLU A 83 -4.51 9.31 -1.33
N ILE A 84 -3.66 10.22 -0.84
CA ILE A 84 -4.08 11.55 -0.36
C ILE A 84 -4.66 12.38 -1.51
N ALA A 85 -4.07 12.32 -2.71
CA ALA A 85 -4.61 13.03 -3.87
C ALA A 85 -6.02 12.55 -4.21
N LEU A 86 -6.26 11.24 -4.20
CA LEU A 86 -7.58 10.67 -4.47
C LEU A 86 -8.58 10.97 -3.36
N LEU A 87 -8.16 10.90 -2.10
CA LEU A 87 -8.97 11.30 -0.96
C LEU A 87 -9.41 12.77 -1.09
N SER A 88 -8.50 13.65 -1.48
CA SER A 88 -8.77 15.09 -1.69
C SER A 88 -9.72 15.36 -2.86
N LEU A 89 -9.76 14.49 -3.87
CA LEU A 89 -10.68 14.58 -5.01
C LEU A 89 -12.08 14.04 -4.69
N SER A 90 -12.16 13.06 -3.77
CA SER A 90 -13.40 12.39 -3.39
C SER A 90 -14.15 13.06 -2.24
N ALA A 91 -13.44 13.78 -1.36
CA ALA A 91 -14.00 14.36 -0.16
C ALA A 91 -14.54 15.78 -0.39
N HIS A 92 -15.71 16.08 0.19
CA HIS A 92 -16.28 17.43 0.17
C HIS A 92 -15.50 18.42 1.06
N ALA A 93 -14.63 17.91 1.94
CA ALA A 93 -13.72 18.67 2.77
C ALA A 93 -12.42 17.89 2.97
N LEU A 94 -11.28 18.59 3.07
CA LEU A 94 -10.00 17.95 3.32
C LEU A 94 -9.99 17.23 4.68
N PRO A 95 -9.42 16.01 4.76
CA PRO A 95 -9.27 15.30 6.03
C PRO A 95 -8.40 16.10 7.01
N ALA A 96 -8.68 15.96 8.30
CA ALA A 96 -7.86 16.55 9.35
C ALA A 96 -6.42 15.99 9.30
N LEU A 97 -5.42 16.82 9.66
CA LEU A 97 -4.01 16.43 9.68
C LEU A 97 -3.71 15.10 10.40
N PRO A 98 -4.35 14.76 11.54
CA PRO A 98 -4.13 13.46 12.19
C PRO A 98 -4.53 12.26 11.32
N VAL A 99 -5.55 12.40 10.47
CA VAL A 99 -6.00 11.36 9.55
C VAL A 99 -4.99 11.19 8.42
N LEU A 100 -4.49 12.29 7.85
CA LEU A 100 -3.43 12.24 6.85
C LEU A 100 -2.15 11.59 7.42
N GLY A 101 -1.81 11.91 8.67
CA GLY A 101 -0.69 11.30 9.37
C GLY A 101 -0.84 9.80 9.59
N SER A 102 -2.06 9.32 9.90
CA SER A 102 -2.32 7.90 10.10
C SER A 102 -2.28 7.11 8.79
N ILE A 103 -2.82 7.67 7.70
CA ILE A 103 -2.70 7.13 6.33
C ILE A 103 -1.21 7.03 5.94
N ALA A 104 -0.47 8.13 6.08
CA ALA A 104 0.96 8.13 5.77
C ALA A 104 1.72 7.07 6.58
N GLY A 105 1.41 6.97 7.87
CA GLY A 105 2.00 5.99 8.78
C GLY A 105 1.76 4.55 8.36
N ILE A 106 0.51 4.17 8.07
CA ILE A 106 0.18 2.79 7.71
C ILE A 106 0.83 2.38 6.38
N GLN A 107 0.81 3.26 5.38
CA GLN A 107 1.36 2.97 4.06
C GLN A 107 2.89 2.87 4.07
N LEU A 108 3.55 3.75 4.82
CA LEU A 108 5.01 3.68 5.02
C LEU A 108 5.39 2.42 5.79
N MET A 109 4.66 2.07 6.85
CA MET A 109 4.94 0.88 7.65
C MET A 109 4.76 -0.40 6.82
N GLY A 110 3.64 -0.54 6.09
CA GLY A 110 3.41 -1.67 5.18
C GLY A 110 4.52 -1.81 4.14
N THR A 111 4.92 -0.68 3.53
CA THR A 111 6.04 -0.64 2.58
C THR A 111 7.34 -1.15 3.21
N LEU A 112 7.69 -0.70 4.41
CA LEU A 112 8.92 -1.09 5.09
C LEU A 112 8.91 -2.55 5.53
N ILE A 113 7.76 -3.07 5.97
CA ILE A 113 7.58 -4.49 6.30
C ILE A 113 7.85 -5.35 5.07
N ILE A 114 7.20 -5.03 3.94
CA ILE A 114 7.35 -5.77 2.68
C ILE A 114 8.80 -5.67 2.17
N TYR A 115 9.39 -4.48 2.18
CA TYR A 115 10.78 -4.28 1.78
C TYR A 115 11.73 -5.14 2.63
N THR A 116 11.60 -5.10 3.96
CA THR A 116 12.44 -5.87 4.88
C THR A 116 12.29 -7.36 4.63
N ALA A 117 11.07 -7.83 4.44
CA ALA A 117 10.78 -9.22 4.13
C ALA A 117 11.40 -9.69 2.80
N LEU A 118 11.40 -8.84 1.77
CA LEU A 118 12.09 -9.12 0.50
C LEU A 118 13.61 -9.22 0.68
N ARG A 119 14.21 -8.39 1.55
CA ARG A 119 15.65 -8.43 1.87
C ARG A 119 16.05 -9.70 2.63
N LEU A 120 15.13 -10.26 3.42
CA LEU A 120 15.36 -11.46 4.22
C LEU A 120 15.11 -12.77 3.44
N LYS A 121 14.65 -12.70 2.19
CA LYS A 121 14.28 -13.88 1.39
C LYS A 121 15.42 -14.88 1.20
N GLU A 122 16.66 -14.43 1.10
CA GLU A 122 17.82 -15.32 0.91
C GLU A 122 18.09 -16.17 2.16
N SER A 123 17.93 -15.59 3.35
CA SER A 123 18.08 -16.31 4.63
C SER A 123 16.83 -17.10 5.00
N PHE A 124 15.66 -16.64 4.57
CA PHE A 124 14.37 -17.26 4.88
C PHE A 124 13.45 -17.18 3.65
N PRO A 125 13.33 -18.26 2.85
CA PRO A 125 12.61 -18.24 1.57
C PRO A 125 11.14 -17.81 1.64
N LEU A 126 10.49 -18.00 2.79
CA LEU A 126 9.10 -17.61 3.04
C LEU A 126 8.96 -16.20 3.63
N ALA A 127 10.06 -15.47 3.86
CA ALA A 127 10.02 -14.14 4.47
C ALA A 127 9.04 -13.19 3.79
N TRP A 128 9.01 -13.18 2.45
CA TRP A 128 8.10 -12.34 1.66
C TRP A 128 6.62 -12.61 1.96
N LEU A 129 6.25 -13.89 2.20
CA LEU A 129 4.87 -14.28 2.51
C LEU A 129 4.51 -13.81 3.92
N PHE A 130 5.39 -14.03 4.90
CA PHE A 130 5.17 -13.56 6.27
C PHE A 130 5.11 -12.03 6.35
N GLY A 131 5.99 -11.33 5.61
CA GLY A 131 5.97 -9.87 5.53
C GLY A 131 4.68 -9.34 4.92
N LEU A 132 4.21 -9.96 3.83
CA LEU A 132 2.93 -9.62 3.23
C LEU A 132 1.77 -9.84 4.22
N LEU A 133 1.69 -11.01 4.86
CA LEU A 133 0.63 -11.31 5.81
C LEU A 133 0.65 -10.34 7.02
N ALA A 134 1.84 -9.99 7.50
CA ALA A 134 2.01 -9.00 8.57
C ALA A 134 1.55 -7.60 8.13
N ALA A 135 1.89 -7.17 6.91
CA ALA A 135 1.44 -5.90 6.36
C ALA A 135 -0.09 -5.87 6.19
N ILE A 136 -0.69 -6.94 5.66
CA ILE A 136 -2.14 -7.07 5.50
C ILE A 136 -2.84 -7.02 6.86
N LEU A 137 -2.32 -7.75 7.86
CA LEU A 137 -2.87 -7.75 9.21
C LEU A 137 -2.84 -6.34 9.81
N LEU A 138 -1.69 -5.66 9.76
CA LEU A 138 -1.53 -4.32 10.29
C LEU A 138 -2.49 -3.33 9.61
N HIS A 139 -2.59 -3.40 8.28
CA HIS A 139 -3.48 -2.54 7.50
C HIS A 139 -4.97 -2.84 7.78
N THR A 140 -5.33 -4.12 7.90
CA THR A 140 -6.68 -4.51 8.30
C THR A 140 -7.04 -3.97 9.67
N LEU A 141 -6.13 -4.07 10.65
CA LEU A 141 -6.33 -3.53 12.00
C LEU A 141 -6.51 -2.01 11.96
N TYR A 142 -5.69 -1.30 11.18
CA TYR A 142 -5.84 0.13 10.95
C TYR A 142 -7.23 0.47 10.38
N ASN A 143 -7.61 -0.16 9.26
CA ASN A 143 -8.89 0.09 8.61
C ASN A 143 -10.10 -0.27 9.50
N SER A 144 -9.95 -1.26 10.39
CA SER A 144 -11.00 -1.64 11.34
C SER A 144 -11.14 -0.67 12.53
N SER A 145 -10.16 0.21 12.73
CA SER A 145 -10.14 1.20 13.82
C SER A 145 -10.66 2.59 13.41
N LEU A 146 -10.95 2.77 12.12
CA LEU A 146 -11.56 3.97 11.53
C LEU A 146 -13.10 3.91 11.64
#